data_AF-A0A224Y371-F1
#
_entry.id   AF-A0A224Y371-F1
#
_cell.length_a   1.000
_cell.length_b   1.000
_cell.length_c   1.000
_cell.angle_alpha   90.00
_cell.angle_beta   90.00
_cell.angle_gamma   90.00
#
_symmetry.space_group_name_H-M   'P 1'
#
loop_
_entity.id
_entity.type
_entity.pdbx_description
1 polymer ?
#
loop_
_entity_poly.entity_id
_entity_poly.type
_entity_poly.pdbx_seq_one_letter_code
_entity_poly.pdbx_strand_id
1 'polypeptide(L)'
;LIELLELPAVKLGRAKQLYNAGYKNLASIAKSEPRELVLGIHHLPLKQAKQIVSVAKLLLLTKFESLQEEAEMLLQGALKN
;
A
#
# COMPACT_ATOMS: atom_id res chain seq x y z
N LEU A 1 -2.25 -10.43 -3.15
CA LEU A 1 -3.38 -10.25 -2.21
C LEU A 1 -2.91 -9.98 -0.79
N ILE A 2 -1.89 -10.69 -0.29
CA ILE A 2 -1.33 -10.50 1.07
C ILE A 2 -1.06 -9.01 1.36
N GLU A 3 -0.32 -8.31 0.49
CA GLU A 3 -0.04 -6.88 0.66
C GLU A 3 -1.31 -5.99 0.72
N LEU A 4 -2.38 -6.37 0.03
CA LEU A 4 -3.61 -5.58 0.04
C LEU A 4 -4.40 -5.75 1.35
N LEU A 5 -4.18 -6.86 2.07
CA LEU A 5 -4.81 -7.13 3.35
C LEU A 5 -4.14 -6.37 4.50
N GLU A 6 -2.97 -5.78 4.28
CA GLU A 6 -2.31 -4.87 5.22
C GLU A 6 -3.06 -3.53 5.34
N LEU A 7 -3.91 -3.21 4.35
CA LEU A 7 -4.72 -2.00 4.37
C LEU A 7 -5.87 -2.14 5.39
N PRO A 8 -6.04 -1.19 6.32
CA PRO A 8 -7.11 -1.22 7.29
C PRO A 8 -8.47 -1.19 6.58
N ALA A 9 -9.41 -1.98 7.11
CA ALA A 9 -10.74 -2.20 6.53
C ALA A 9 -10.78 -2.90 5.16
N VAL A 10 -9.65 -3.41 4.64
CA VAL A 10 -9.62 -4.26 3.43
C VAL A 10 -9.65 -5.73 3.84
N LYS A 11 -10.87 -6.30 3.89
CA LYS A 11 -11.06 -7.76 4.03
C LYS A 11 -10.82 -8.47 2.69
N LEU A 12 -10.74 -9.80 2.70
CA LEU A 12 -10.51 -10.63 1.51
C LEU A 12 -11.40 -10.27 0.31
N GLY A 13 -12.71 -10.05 0.54
CA GLY A 13 -13.63 -9.64 -0.54
C GLY A 13 -13.22 -8.33 -1.20
N ARG A 14 -12.87 -7.31 -0.40
CA ARG A 14 -12.39 -6.03 -0.92
C ARG A 14 -11.02 -6.15 -1.59
N ALA A 15 -10.11 -6.96 -1.03
CA ALA A 15 -8.81 -7.23 -1.63
C ALA A 15 -8.95 -7.86 -3.01
N LYS A 16 -9.91 -8.79 -3.19
CA LYS A 16 -10.24 -9.37 -4.51
C LYS A 16 -10.78 -8.33 -5.47
N GLN A 17 -11.69 -7.45 -5.03
CA GLN A 17 -12.20 -6.36 -5.88
C GLN A 17 -11.08 -5.42 -6.35
N LEU A 18 -10.21 -4.98 -5.42
CA LEU A 18 -9.03 -4.17 -5.72
C LEU A 18 -8.12 -4.87 -6.75
N TYR A 19 -7.79 -6.14 -6.49
CA TYR A 19 -6.95 -6.93 -7.39
C TYR A 19 -7.56 -7.08 -8.78
N ASN A 20 -8.87 -7.35 -8.87
CA ASN A 20 -9.57 -7.50 -10.14
C ASN A 20 -9.67 -6.17 -10.90
N ALA A 21 -9.73 -5.04 -10.19
CA ALA A 21 -9.69 -3.70 -10.77
C ALA A 21 -8.27 -3.24 -11.19
N GLY A 22 -7.26 -4.12 -11.09
CA GLY A 22 -5.88 -3.84 -11.53
C GLY A 22 -4.93 -3.36 -10.43
N TYR A 23 -5.41 -3.16 -9.20
CA TYR A 23 -4.59 -2.74 -8.07
C TYR A 23 -3.92 -3.96 -7.43
N LYS A 24 -2.69 -4.29 -7.89
CA LYS A 24 -2.02 -5.55 -7.54
C LYS A 24 -1.16 -5.48 -6.26
N ASN A 25 -0.71 -4.28 -5.90
CA ASN A 25 0.20 -4.02 -4.78
C ASN A 25 -0.06 -2.64 -4.15
N LEU A 26 0.56 -2.35 -2.99
CA LEU A 26 0.41 -1.06 -2.31
C LEU A 26 0.84 0.13 -3.17
N ALA A 27 1.88 -0.03 -4.00
CA ALA A 27 2.37 1.02 -4.90
C ALA A 27 1.32 1.45 -5.93
N SER A 28 0.59 0.50 -6.52
CA SER A 28 -0.49 0.81 -7.46
C SER A 28 -1.61 1.63 -6.80
N ILE A 29 -1.96 1.30 -5.55
CA ILE A 29 -2.98 2.02 -4.79
C ILE A 29 -2.49 3.40 -4.36
N ALA A 30 -1.26 3.51 -3.87
CA ALA A 30 -0.68 4.76 -3.39
C ALA A 30 -0.55 5.82 -4.51
N LYS A 31 -0.35 5.39 -5.75
CA LYS A 31 -0.28 6.27 -6.93
C LYS A 31 -1.65 6.71 -7.45
N SER A 32 -2.72 6.03 -7.04
CA SER A 32 -4.06 6.26 -7.57
C SER A 32 -4.78 7.41 -6.89
N GLU A 33 -5.68 8.06 -7.62
CA GLU A 33 -6.60 9.03 -7.03
C GLU A 33 -7.78 8.30 -6.37
N PRO A 34 -8.24 8.72 -5.16
CA PRO A 34 -9.36 8.07 -4.50
C PRO A 34 -10.64 7.96 -5.35
N ARG A 35 -10.84 8.89 -6.29
CA ARG A 35 -11.97 8.86 -7.23
C ARG A 35 -11.88 7.70 -8.22
N GLU A 36 -10.68 7.33 -8.67
CA GLU A 36 -10.46 6.19 -9.58
C GLU A 36 -10.84 4.88 -8.91
N LEU A 37 -10.53 4.73 -7.62
CA LEU A 37 -10.95 3.58 -6.83
C LEU A 37 -12.48 3.50 -6.72
N VAL A 38 -13.15 4.63 -6.46
CA VAL A 38 -14.63 4.68 -6.36
C VAL A 38 -15.28 4.26 -7.69
N LEU A 39 -14.71 4.67 -8.82
CA LEU A 39 -15.22 4.30 -10.15
C LEU A 39 -14.99 2.81 -10.48
N GLY A 40 -13.86 2.25 -10.07
CA GLY A 40 -13.49 0.86 -10.39
C GLY A 40 -13.98 -0.19 -9.40
N ILE A 41 -14.46 0.20 -8.21
CA ILE A 41 -14.77 -0.73 -7.12
C ILE A 41 -16.21 -0.54 -6.64
N HIS A 42 -17.01 -1.60 -6.85
CA HIS A 42 -18.42 -1.60 -6.47
C HIS A 42 -18.62 -1.38 -4.97
N HIS A 43 -19.56 -0.48 -4.63
CA HIS A 43 -19.89 -0.08 -3.25
C HIS A 43 -18.68 0.38 -2.43
N LEU A 44 -17.76 1.14 -3.03
CA LEU A 44 -16.67 1.80 -2.29
C LEU A 44 -17.02 3.28 -2.02
N PRO A 45 -17.29 3.66 -0.76
CA PRO A 45 -17.49 5.07 -0.41
C PRO A 45 -16.19 5.88 -0.56
N LEU A 46 -16.29 7.13 -1.03
CA LEU A 46 -15.14 8.02 -1.21
C LEU A 46 -14.29 8.19 0.06
N LYS A 47 -14.93 8.24 1.24
CA LYS A 47 -14.21 8.30 2.53
C LYS A 47 -13.27 7.10 2.72
N GLN A 48 -13.74 5.91 2.39
CA GLN A 48 -12.95 4.68 2.51
C GLN A 48 -11.87 4.61 1.43
N ALA A 49 -12.17 5.06 0.20
CA ALA A 49 -11.16 5.17 -0.85
C ALA A 49 -10.01 6.10 -0.46
N LYS A 50 -10.31 7.27 0.11
CA LYS A 50 -9.30 8.21 0.63
C LYS A 50 -8.43 7.56 1.70
N GLN A 51 -9.05 6.86 2.66
CA GLN A 51 -8.32 6.15 3.71
C GLN A 51 -7.40 5.06 3.13
N ILE A 52 -7.90 4.27 2.17
CA ILE A 52 -7.11 3.22 1.51
C ILE A 52 -5.87 3.81 0.82
N VAL A 53 -6.04 4.89 0.04
CA VAL A 53 -4.91 5.55 -0.65
C VAL A 53 -3.92 6.14 0.37
N SER A 54 -4.39 6.84 1.39
CA SER A 54 -3.52 7.44 2.41
C SER A 54 -2.72 6.39 3.18
N VAL A 55 -3.34 5.27 3.55
CA VAL A 55 -2.64 4.21 4.28
C VAL A 55 -1.67 3.46 3.36
N ALA A 56 -2.00 3.25 2.09
CA ALA A 56 -1.05 2.69 1.13
C ALA A 56 0.22 3.55 0.99
N LYS A 57 0.06 4.88 0.93
CA LYS A 57 1.19 5.82 0.92
C LYS A 57 2.03 5.72 2.19
N LEU A 58 1.38 5.68 3.35
CA LEU A 58 2.06 5.56 4.64
C LEU A 58 2.86 4.26 4.74
N LEU A 59 2.25 3.11 4.42
CA LEU A 59 2.92 1.81 4.48
C LEU A 59 4.14 1.73 3.57
N LEU A 60 4.07 2.33 2.37
CA LEU A 60 5.23 2.40 1.47
C LEU A 60 6.35 3.27 2.02
N LEU A 61 6.01 4.42 2.61
CA LEU A 61 7.00 5.29 3.25
C LEU A 61 7.68 4.56 4.40
N THR A 62 6.92 3.95 5.30
CA THR A 62 7.47 3.17 6.43
C THR A 62 8.36 2.03 5.95
N LYS A 63 7.96 1.32 4.89
CA LYS A 63 8.78 0.25 4.31
C LYS A 63 10.08 0.80 3.70
N PHE A 64 10.03 1.96 3.05
CA PHE A 64 11.21 2.61 2.50
C PHE A 64 12.18 3.03 3.61
N GLU A 65 11.68 3.70 4.65
CA GLU A 65 12.49 4.12 5.81
C GLU A 65 13.15 2.93 6.50
N SER A 66 12.39 1.85 6.74
CA SER A 66 12.93 0.63 7.34
C SER A 66 14.01 -0.05 6.48
N LEU A 67 13.81 -0.12 5.16
CA LEU A 67 14.81 -0.69 4.25
C LEU A 67 16.06 0.19 4.14
N GLN A 68 15.89 1.51 4.19
CA GLN A 68 17.00 2.45 4.20
C GLN A 68 17.84 2.29 5.47
N GLU A 69 17.21 2.23 6.64
CA GLU A 69 17.88 2.02 7.92
C GLU A 69 18.65 0.69 7.95
N GLU A 70 18.04 -0.40 7.46
CA GLU A 70 18.71 -1.71 7.36
C GLU A 70 19.93 -1.65 6.44
N ALA A 71 19.82 -0.99 5.28
CA ALA A 71 20.93 -0.83 4.34
C ALA A 71 22.09 0.00 4.94
N GLU A 72 21.77 1.08 5.65
CA GLU A 72 22.76 1.92 6.34
C GLU A 72 23.50 1.14 7.43
N MET A 73 22.79 0.33 8.22
CA MET A 73 23.38 -0.55 9.22
C MET A 73 24.34 -1.58 8.61
N LEU A 74 23.94 -2.23 7.50
CA LEU A 74 24.78 -3.20 6.81
C LEU A 74 26.04 -2.56 6.22
N LEU A 75 25.92 -1.37 5.62
CA LEU A 75 27.06 -0.63 5.09
C LEU A 75 28.04 -0.23 6.20
N GLN A 76 27.55 0.28 7.32
CA GLN A 76 28.39 0.61 8.48
C GLN A 76 29.09 -0.62 9.06
N GLY A 77 28.41 -1.78 9.11
CA GLY A 77 28.99 -3.04 9.55
C GLY A 77 30.09 -3.54 8.60
N ALA A 78 29.87 -3.45 7.28
CA ALA A 78 30.85 -3.86 6.28
C ALA A 78 32.11 -2.98 6.29
N LEU A 79 31.98 -1.67 6.56
CA LEU A 79 33.11 -0.74 6.63
C LEU A 79 33.94 -0.83 7.92
N LYS A 80 33.47 -1.58 8.93
CA LYS A 80 34.17 -1.74 10.23
C LYS A 80 35.01 -3.02 10.33
N ASN A 81 35.07 -3.84 9.28
CA ASN A 81 35.87 -5.08 9.22
C ASN A 81 37.09 -4.93 8.31
#